data_AF-A0A077WEA8-F1
#
_entry.id   AF-A0A077WEA8-F1
#
_cell.length_a   1.000
_cell.length_b   1.000
_cell.length_c   1.000
_cell.angle_alpha   90.00
_cell.angle_beta   90.00
_cell.angle_gamma   90.00
#
_symmetry.space_group_name_H-M   'P 1'
#
loop_
_entity.id
_entity.type
_entity.pdbx_description
1 polymer ?
#
loop_
_entity_poly.entity_id
_entity_poly.type
_entity_poly.pdbx_seq_one_letter_code
_entity_poly.pdbx_strand_id
1 'polypeptide(L)'
;MDQIRRKSAELLEEALCDSPAPAHATAGKYYKCVMGLTTNTSIDESCLMAKQIEKEIYVANHNQVNNEYKESIRSHVYNLRDTKNPLRQHVLSGSISPTELAHMTTKDMASPELRLETEQLRRRSIADSMEYDTIQPRHREQDNPDEDKQ
;
A
#
# COMPACT_ATOMS: atom_id res chain seq x y z
N MET A 1 -9.08 -22.80 14.86
CA MET A 1 -8.70 -21.41 14.49
C MET A 1 -8.54 -20.64 15.78
N ASP A 2 -7.35 -20.10 16.03
CA ASP A 2 -7.05 -19.36 17.27
C ASP A 2 -7.78 -18.01 17.29
N GLN A 3 -7.96 -17.44 18.49
CA GLN A 3 -8.70 -16.18 18.66
C GLN A 3 -8.11 -15.03 17.83
N ILE A 4 -6.78 -14.95 17.75
CA ILE A 4 -6.08 -13.93 16.97
C ILE A 4 -6.43 -14.06 15.48
N ARG A 5 -6.35 -15.29 14.93
CA ARG A 5 -6.63 -15.59 13.53
C ARG A 5 -8.08 -15.30 13.16
N ARG A 6 -9.02 -15.66 14.04
CA ARG A 6 -10.43 -15.30 13.86
C ARG A 6 -10.61 -13.79 13.78
N LYS A 7 -9.99 -13.05 14.70
CA LYS A 7 -10.10 -11.58 14.72
C LYS A 7 -9.43 -10.94 13.51
N SER A 8 -8.33 -11.52 13.02
CA SER A 8 -7.67 -11.09 11.79
C SER A 8 -8.60 -11.23 10.57
N ALA A 9 -9.29 -12.35 10.43
CA ALA A 9 -10.26 -12.56 9.35
C ALA A 9 -11.43 -11.56 9.42
N GLU A 10 -11.96 -11.29 10.63
CA GLU A 10 -13.00 -10.28 10.84
C GLU A 10 -12.56 -8.87 10.39
N LEU A 11 -11.32 -8.47 10.69
CA LEU A 11 -10.78 -7.17 10.28
C LEU A 11 -10.60 -7.05 8.76
N LEU A 12 -10.22 -8.16 8.11
CA LEU A 12 -10.11 -8.21 6.65
C LEU A 12 -11.49 -8.15 6.00
N GLU A 13 -12.49 -8.81 6.57
CA GLU A 13 -13.89 -8.75 6.11
C GLU A 13 -14.43 -7.32 6.21
N GLU A 14 -14.20 -6.66 7.36
CA GLU A 14 -14.57 -5.25 7.54
C GLU A 14 -13.94 -4.38 6.45
N ALA A 15 -12.64 -4.54 6.18
CA ALA A 15 -11.92 -3.77 5.17
C ALA A 15 -12.45 -3.96 3.73
N LEU A 16 -12.95 -5.16 3.40
CA LEU A 16 -13.54 -5.46 2.10
C LEU A 16 -14.96 -4.90 1.97
N CYS A 17 -15.71 -4.82 3.07
CA CYS A 17 -17.09 -4.33 3.10
C CYS A 17 -17.20 -2.80 3.21
N ASP A 18 -16.19 -2.12 3.76
CA ASP A 18 -16.21 -0.67 4.04
C ASP A 18 -16.04 0.16 2.75
N SER A 19 -17.12 0.36 1.99
CA SER A 19 -17.15 1.44 0.99
C SER A 19 -17.21 2.77 1.75
N PRO A 20 -16.29 3.74 1.53
CA PRO A 20 -16.57 5.10 1.95
C PRO A 20 -17.88 5.50 1.27
N ALA A 21 -18.88 5.88 2.05
CA ALA A 21 -20.06 6.50 1.47
C ALA A 21 -19.57 7.75 0.71
N PRO A 22 -19.83 7.89 -0.60
CA PRO A 22 -19.60 9.15 -1.28
C PRO A 22 -20.37 10.24 -0.53
N ALA A 23 -19.76 11.40 -0.30
CA ALA A 23 -20.39 12.53 0.41
C ALA A 23 -21.71 13.01 -0.24
N HIS A 24 -22.07 12.52 -1.43
CA HIS A 24 -23.30 12.81 -2.17
C HIS A 24 -24.21 11.58 -2.39
N ALA A 25 -23.89 10.40 -1.85
CA ALA A 25 -24.72 9.22 -2.01
C ALA A 25 -25.89 9.25 -1.01
N THR A 26 -27.04 9.66 -1.52
CA THR A 26 -28.36 9.54 -0.92
C THR A 26 -28.46 8.31 -0.02
N ALA A 27 -28.60 8.56 1.28
CA ALA A 27 -29.46 7.88 2.26
C ALA A 27 -29.76 6.37 2.00
N GLY A 28 -30.40 6.01 0.90
CA GLY A 28 -30.96 4.69 0.60
C GLY A 28 -30.02 3.48 0.58
N LYS A 29 -28.70 3.63 0.48
CA LYS A 29 -27.76 2.47 0.53
C LYS A 29 -27.34 2.08 1.95
N TYR A 30 -27.37 3.02 2.91
CA TYR A 30 -26.86 2.79 4.27
C TYR A 30 -27.89 2.09 5.17
N TYR A 31 -29.19 2.20 4.87
CA TYR A 31 -30.26 1.51 5.62
C TYR A 31 -30.39 0.02 5.26
N LYS A 32 -29.59 -0.47 4.30
CA LYS A 32 -29.77 -1.78 3.70
C LYS A 32 -29.00 -2.91 4.40
N CYS A 33 -27.89 -2.58 5.07
CA CYS A 33 -27.13 -3.51 5.91
C CYS A 33 -27.78 -3.73 7.29
N VAL A 34 -28.49 -2.71 7.80
CA VAL A 34 -29.13 -2.77 9.13
C VAL A 34 -30.47 -3.53 9.12
N MET A 35 -31.11 -3.69 7.96
CA MET A 35 -32.48 -4.24 7.84
C MET A 35 -32.59 -5.58 7.09
N GLY A 36 -31.50 -6.27 6.76
CA GLY A 36 -31.54 -7.68 6.32
C GLY A 36 -32.33 -7.98 5.04
N LEU A 37 -32.39 -7.07 4.06
CA LEU A 37 -33.27 -7.20 2.89
C LEU A 37 -32.61 -7.01 1.52
N THR A 38 -31.47 -7.66 1.26
CA THR A 38 -31.18 -8.12 -0.12
C THR A 38 -30.25 -9.31 -0.18
N THR A 39 -30.75 -10.36 -0.85
CA THR A 39 -30.02 -11.38 -1.64
C THR A 39 -28.60 -11.72 -1.15
N ASN A 40 -28.58 -12.72 -0.28
CA ASN A 40 -27.51 -13.40 0.46
C ASN A 40 -26.30 -13.95 -0.33
N THR A 41 -25.88 -13.37 -1.46
CA THR A 41 -24.72 -13.90 -2.22
C THR A 41 -23.44 -13.11 -1.98
N SER A 42 -23.47 -11.77 -1.98
CA SER A 42 -22.22 -10.98 -1.90
C SER A 42 -21.65 -10.78 -0.48
N ILE A 43 -22.47 -10.93 0.57
CA ILE A 43 -21.98 -10.84 1.96
C ILE A 43 -21.18 -12.11 2.31
N ASP A 44 -21.64 -13.26 1.82
CA ASP A 44 -20.96 -14.54 2.01
C ASP A 44 -19.63 -14.58 1.25
N GLU A 45 -19.61 -14.02 0.04
CA GLU A 45 -18.39 -13.91 -0.78
C GLU A 45 -17.29 -13.09 -0.09
N SER A 46 -17.59 -11.92 0.48
CA SER A 46 -16.59 -11.11 1.20
C SER A 46 -16.05 -11.81 2.45
N CYS A 47 -16.92 -12.48 3.21
CA CYS A 47 -16.52 -13.23 4.41
C CYS A 47 -15.62 -14.42 4.03
N LEU A 48 -15.97 -15.14 2.97
CA LEU A 48 -15.16 -16.24 2.45
C LEU A 48 -13.80 -15.74 1.95
N MET A 49 -13.81 -14.65 1.19
CA MET A 49 -12.60 -13.99 0.66
C MET A 49 -11.65 -13.61 1.80
N ALA A 50 -12.17 -12.97 2.85
CA ALA A 50 -11.39 -12.54 4.00
C ALA A 50 -10.76 -13.71 4.76
N LYS A 51 -11.51 -14.81 4.97
CA LYS A 51 -10.98 -16.05 5.57
C LYS A 51 -9.89 -16.68 4.71
N GLN A 52 -10.05 -16.62 3.38
CA GLN A 52 -9.08 -17.16 2.45
C GLN A 52 -7.79 -16.34 2.47
N ILE A 53 -7.89 -15.01 2.45
CA ILE A 53 -6.74 -14.10 2.58
C ILE A 53 -6.01 -14.33 3.92
N GLU A 54 -6.73 -14.40 5.04
CA GLU A 54 -6.12 -14.71 6.35
C GLU A 54 -5.34 -16.01 6.32
N LYS A 55 -5.92 -17.05 5.72
CA LYS A 55 -5.29 -18.36 5.61
C LYS A 55 -4.01 -18.30 4.79
N GLU A 56 -4.03 -17.64 3.63
CA GLU A 56 -2.84 -17.49 2.78
C GLU A 56 -1.74 -16.69 3.49
N ILE A 57 -2.09 -15.61 4.22
CA ILE A 57 -1.14 -14.85 5.04
C ILE A 57 -0.54 -15.72 6.15
N TYR A 58 -1.35 -16.54 6.81
CA TYR A 58 -0.88 -17.47 7.84
C TYR A 58 0.09 -18.52 7.27
N VAL A 59 -0.21 -19.07 6.09
CA VAL A 59 0.67 -20.01 5.38
C VAL A 59 1.98 -19.33 4.97
N ALA A 60 1.92 -18.09 4.46
CA ALA A 60 3.10 -17.30 4.09
C ALA A 60 4.02 -17.02 5.29
N ASN A 61 3.47 -16.91 6.51
CA ASN A 61 4.22 -16.72 7.76
C ASN A 61 4.51 -18.06 8.48
N HIS A 62 4.83 -19.11 7.72
CA HIS A 62 5.24 -20.42 8.23
C HIS A 62 4.22 -21.09 9.16
N ASN A 63 2.92 -20.81 9.00
CA ASN A 63 1.87 -21.31 9.90
C ASN A 63 2.09 -20.89 11.36
N GLN A 64 2.62 -19.70 11.60
CA GLN A 64 2.85 -19.16 12.93
C GLN A 64 2.20 -17.79 13.10
N VAL A 65 1.66 -17.54 14.29
CA VAL A 65 1.14 -16.22 14.68
C VAL A 65 2.27 -15.45 15.37
N ASN A 66 3.26 -15.02 14.57
CA ASN A 66 4.38 -14.20 15.03
C ASN A 66 4.06 -12.69 14.85
N ASN A 67 5.06 -11.83 15.09
CA ASN A 67 4.87 -10.38 14.90
C ASN A 67 4.72 -10.01 13.43
N GLU A 68 5.45 -10.69 12.54
CA GLU A 68 5.39 -10.50 11.07
C GLU A 68 3.98 -10.77 10.53
N TYR A 69 3.34 -11.86 10.99
CA TYR A 69 1.95 -12.16 10.67
C TYR A 69 1.02 -11.01 11.09
N LYS A 70 1.14 -10.51 12.32
CA LYS A 70 0.29 -9.43 12.83
C LYS A 70 0.52 -8.12 12.08
N GLU A 71 1.77 -7.81 11.73
CA GLU A 71 2.14 -6.64 10.92
C GLU A 71 1.60 -6.75 9.50
N SER A 72 1.72 -7.93 8.89
CA SER A 72 1.16 -8.22 7.57
C SER A 72 -0.36 -8.02 7.56
N ILE A 73 -1.09 -8.59 8.52
CA ILE A 73 -2.55 -8.37 8.66
C ILE A 73 -2.90 -6.89 8.75
N ARG A 74 -2.20 -6.12 9.60
CA ARG A 74 -2.47 -4.68 9.75
C ARG A 74 -2.24 -3.92 8.45
N SER A 75 -1.15 -4.22 7.74
CA SER A 75 -0.85 -3.55 6.48
C SER A 75 -1.86 -3.90 5.40
N HIS A 76 -2.27 -5.16 5.30
CA HIS A 76 -3.29 -5.58 4.36
C HIS A 76 -4.63 -4.88 4.62
N VAL A 77 -5.07 -4.86 5.88
CA VAL A 77 -6.28 -4.14 6.30
C VAL A 77 -6.19 -2.66 5.93
N TYR A 78 -5.08 -1.99 6.24
CA TYR A 78 -4.90 -0.58 5.93
C TYR A 78 -4.98 -0.29 4.42
N ASN A 79 -4.28 -1.09 3.61
CA ASN A 79 -4.27 -0.93 2.15
C ASN A 79 -5.64 -1.24 1.52
N LEU A 80 -6.37 -2.23 2.03
CA LEU A 80 -7.72 -2.57 1.54
C LEU A 80 -8.76 -1.51 1.93
N ARG A 81 -8.58 -0.83 3.06
CA ARG A 81 -9.43 0.29 3.48
C ARG A 81 -9.14 1.59 2.73
N ASP A 82 -7.96 1.72 2.14
CA ASP A 82 -7.60 2.93 1.40
C ASP A 82 -8.46 3.07 0.14
N THR A 83 -9.36 4.04 0.18
CA THR A 83 -10.32 4.39 -0.87
C THR A 83 -9.65 4.86 -2.16
N LYS A 84 -8.42 5.37 -2.06
CA LYS A 84 -7.61 5.82 -3.20
C LYS A 84 -6.84 4.66 -3.82
N ASN A 85 -6.76 3.51 -3.15
CA ASN A 85 -6.06 2.34 -3.62
C ASN A 85 -7.02 1.40 -4.38
N PRO A 86 -6.78 1.10 -5.67
CA PRO A 86 -7.63 0.18 -6.43
C PRO A 86 -7.56 -1.28 -5.96
N LEU A 87 -6.65 -1.60 -5.02
CA LEU A 87 -6.42 -2.95 -4.51
C LEU A 87 -7.70 -3.68 -4.08
N ARG A 88 -8.60 -3.01 -3.34
CA ARG A 88 -9.87 -3.61 -2.92
C ARG A 88 -10.72 -4.04 -4.12
N GLN A 89 -10.81 -3.20 -5.15
CA GLN A 89 -11.57 -3.53 -6.36
C GLN A 89 -10.93 -4.69 -7.12
N HIS A 90 -9.59 -4.76 -7.18
CA HIS A 90 -8.89 -5.87 -7.82
C HIS A 90 -9.10 -7.21 -7.08
N VAL A 91 -9.15 -7.20 -5.76
CA VAL A 91 -9.46 -8.39 -4.96
C VAL A 91 -10.91 -8.84 -5.16
N LEU A 92 -11.88 -7.91 -5.07
CA LEU A 92 -13.30 -8.23 -5.24
C LEU A 92 -13.67 -8.66 -6.67
N SER A 93 -12.94 -8.17 -7.68
CA SER A 93 -13.11 -8.59 -9.08
C SER A 93 -12.37 -9.88 -9.42
N GLY A 94 -11.57 -10.42 -8.48
CA GLY A 94 -10.75 -11.62 -8.71
C GLY A 94 -9.53 -11.40 -9.61
N SER A 95 -9.18 -10.14 -9.91
CA SER A 95 -7.96 -9.82 -10.66
C SER A 95 -6.69 -10.12 -9.86
N ILE A 96 -6.75 -10.05 -8.54
CA ILE A 96 -5.67 -10.45 -7.63
C ILE A 96 -6.18 -11.59 -6.77
N SER A 97 -5.46 -12.71 -6.77
CA SER A 97 -5.80 -13.87 -5.95
C SER A 97 -5.41 -13.67 -4.47
N PRO A 98 -6.07 -14.33 -3.51
CA PRO A 98 -5.67 -14.31 -2.09
C PRO A 98 -4.21 -14.67 -1.85
N THR A 99 -3.71 -15.67 -2.58
CA THR A 99 -2.34 -16.15 -2.46
C THR A 99 -1.37 -15.08 -2.94
N GLU A 100 -1.65 -14.47 -4.10
CA GLU A 100 -0.84 -13.35 -4.61
C GLU A 100 -0.86 -12.16 -3.66
N LEU A 101 -2.05 -11.79 -3.16
CA LEU A 101 -2.20 -10.72 -2.18
C LEU A 101 -1.36 -10.98 -0.92
N ALA A 102 -1.40 -12.18 -0.37
CA ALA A 102 -0.66 -12.55 0.84
C ALA A 102 0.87 -12.44 0.68
N HIS A 103 1.39 -12.57 -0.55
CA HIS A 103 2.80 -12.41 -0.88
C HIS A 103 3.18 -10.98 -1.31
N MET A 104 2.21 -10.10 -1.57
CA MET A 104 2.50 -8.71 -1.90
C MET A 104 3.14 -7.98 -0.72
N THR A 105 4.20 -7.21 -1.00
CA THR A 105 4.81 -6.34 0.01
C THR A 105 3.95 -5.08 0.23
N THR A 106 4.07 -4.45 1.40
CA THR A 106 3.36 -3.21 1.72
C THR A 106 3.62 -2.10 0.70
N LYS A 107 4.85 -2.03 0.17
CA LYS A 107 5.26 -1.14 -0.92
C LYS A 107 4.57 -1.52 -2.23
N ASP A 108 4.47 -2.81 -2.52
CA ASP A 108 3.79 -3.35 -3.71
C ASP A 108 2.27 -3.32 -3.63
N MET A 109 1.70 -3.01 -2.47
CA MET A 109 0.28 -2.74 -2.28
C MET A 109 -0.06 -1.25 -2.39
N ALA A 110 0.87 -0.35 -2.09
CA ALA A 110 0.65 1.10 -2.13
C ALA A 110 0.39 1.61 -3.56
N SER A 111 -0.45 2.65 -3.70
CA SER A 111 -0.86 3.16 -5.01
C SER A 111 0.33 3.53 -5.91
N PRO A 112 0.24 3.32 -7.23
CA PRO A 112 1.33 3.62 -8.17
C PRO A 112 1.72 5.11 -8.16
N GLU A 113 0.78 6.01 -7.87
CA GLU A 113 1.03 7.45 -7.74
C GLU A 113 1.91 7.77 -6.52
N LEU A 114 1.64 7.19 -5.35
CA LEU A 114 2.47 7.38 -4.16
C LEU A 114 3.89 6.83 -4.37
N ARG A 115 4.03 5.69 -5.06
CA ARG A 115 5.37 5.15 -5.39
C ARG A 115 6.16 6.12 -6.26
N LEU A 116 5.50 6.70 -7.25
CA LEU A 116 6.14 7.66 -8.15
C LEU A 116 6.55 8.93 -7.39
N GLU A 117 5.66 9.48 -6.56
CA GLU A 117 5.95 10.67 -5.76
C GLU A 117 7.08 10.43 -4.75
N THR A 118 7.09 9.26 -4.10
CA THR A 118 8.14 8.87 -3.14
C THR A 118 9.49 8.73 -3.83
N GLU A 119 9.54 8.12 -5.02
CA GLU A 119 10.78 8.01 -5.81
C GLU A 119 11.25 9.39 -6.29
N GLN A 120 10.33 10.27 -6.70
CA GLN A 120 10.67 11.65 -7.07
C GLN A 120 11.23 12.44 -5.90
N LEU A 121 10.61 12.37 -4.72
CA LEU A 121 11.10 13.01 -3.50
C LEU A 121 12.47 12.46 -3.09
N ARG A 122 12.66 11.14 -3.13
CA ARG A 122 13.95 10.50 -2.85
C ARG A 122 15.03 10.99 -3.81
N ARG A 123 14.71 11.06 -5.10
CA ARG A 123 15.62 11.55 -6.14
C ARG A 123 15.96 13.02 -5.95
N ARG A 124 14.97 13.88 -5.63
CA ARG A 124 15.19 15.30 -5.34
C ARG A 124 16.05 15.49 -4.10
N SER A 125 15.75 14.78 -3.00
CA SER A 125 16.54 14.86 -1.77
C SER A 125 18.00 14.46 -1.99
N ILE A 126 18.27 13.41 -2.78
CA ILE A 126 19.64 13.05 -3.15
C ILE A 126 20.29 14.17 -3.98
N ALA A 127 19.60 14.68 -5.00
CA ALA A 127 20.12 15.74 -5.86
C ALA A 127 20.42 17.04 -5.11
N ASP A 128 19.53 17.47 -4.20
CA ASP A 128 19.72 18.67 -3.39
C ASP A 128 20.84 18.50 -2.36
N SER A 129 20.99 17.29 -1.81
CA SER A 129 22.10 16.97 -0.89
C SER A 129 23.45 16.81 -1.60
N MET A 130 23.42 16.44 -2.87
CA MET A 130 24.57 16.46 -3.76
C MET A 130 24.69 17.89 -4.30
N GLU A 131 25.14 18.81 -3.44
CA GLU A 131 25.62 20.12 -3.87
C GLU A 131 26.74 19.89 -4.90
N TYR A 132 26.39 19.83 -6.19
CA TYR A 132 27.34 20.09 -7.25
C TYR A 132 27.61 21.58 -7.14
N ASP A 133 28.54 21.93 -6.25
CA ASP A 133 29.43 23.03 -6.56
C ASP A 133 29.83 22.79 -8.01
N THR A 134 29.36 23.67 -8.89
CA THR A 134 29.89 23.77 -10.22
C THR A 134 31.36 23.99 -9.97
N ILE A 135 32.15 22.92 -10.07
CA ILE A 135 33.61 23.01 -10.05
C ILE A 135 33.88 23.81 -11.31
N GLN A 136 33.88 25.13 -11.17
CA GLN A 136 34.38 26.02 -12.19
C GLN A 136 35.80 25.51 -12.43
N PRO A 137 36.15 25.14 -13.67
CA PRO A 137 37.51 24.74 -13.96
C PRO A 137 38.41 25.85 -13.42
N ARG A 138 39.22 25.55 -12.40
CA ARG A 138 40.20 26.54 -11.92
C ARG A 138 41.07 26.88 -13.12
N HIS A 139 40.92 28.08 -13.65
CA HIS A 139 41.87 28.61 -14.61
C HIS A 139 43.20 28.66 -13.87
N ARG A 140 44.11 27.78 -14.23
CA ARG A 140 45.50 27.87 -13.79
C ARG A 140 46.06 29.08 -14.53
N GLU A 141 46.17 30.21 -13.85
CA GLU A 141 47.00 31.30 -14.34
C GLU A 141 48.37 30.69 -14.62
N GLN A 142 48.77 30.71 -15.89
CA GLN A 142 50.15 30.41 -16.24
C GLN A 142 50.93 31.64 -15.79
N ASP A 143 51.75 31.49 -14.75
CA ASP A 143 52.77 32.47 -14.44
C ASP A 143 53.61 32.64 -15.70
N ASN A 144 53.37 33.74 -16.42
CA ASN A 144 54.10 34.08 -17.62
C ASN A 144 55.45 34.63 -17.14
N PRO A 145 56.57 33.92 -17.34
CA PRO A 145 57.82 34.22 -16.64
C PRO A 145 58.57 35.44 -17.20
N ASP A 146 57.93 36.26 -18.02
CA ASP A 146 58.62 37.27 -18.86
C ASP A 146 58.14 38.72 -18.60
N GLU A 147 57.84 39.10 -17.35
CA GLU A 147 57.70 40.52 -16.96
C GLU A 147 58.84 41.02 -16.07
N ASP A 148 60.07 40.53 -16.28
CA ASP A 148 61.28 41.19 -15.80
C ASP A 148 62.27 41.37 -16.95
N LYS A 149 62.03 42.38 -17.79
CA LYS A 149 63.07 43.13 -18.54
C LYS A 149 62.45 44.29 -19.30
N GLN A 150 62.47 45.48 -18.71
CA GLN A 150 63.21 46.63 -19.26
C GLN A 150 63.42 47.69 -18.18
#